data_AF-A0A0J7XNT4-F1
#
_entry.id   AF-A0A0J7XNT4-F1
#
_cell.length_a   1.000
_cell.length_b   1.000
_cell.length_c   1.000
_cell.angle_alpha   90.00
_cell.angle_beta   90.00
_cell.angle_gamma   90.00
#
_symmetry.space_group_name_H-M   'P 1'
#
loop_
_entity.id
_entity.type
_entity.pdbx_description
1 polymer ?
#
loop_
_entity_poly.entity_id
_entity_poly.type
_entity_poly.pdbx_seq_one_letter_code
_entity_poly.pdbx_strand_id
1 'polypeptide(L)'
;MSLQTALHEATRRAQALDFSAENERIAGIDQQLGQIEEAIQGARARREEVLQLVRELNGESNPARRSTLDIDDGNAVADALLAGVAPADAAASKFDRGALEHERDALSEGLSALATRRTALQRQRQDTQRAAARRALEELRPLCQAYLDKAKEGATLIMESFAALSAIGRATNSNPPGLNETAHAATGVSTSGSLLALGNSMPVPDEVVALAAILAGKGAAYMGGLPKSVQLRDHYEPATLAVAMRREVAPAPQRSVFYR
;
A
#
# COMPACT_ATOMS: atom_id res chain seq x y z
N MET A 1 2.66 35.65 2.04
CA MET A 1 1.48 35.17 2.80
C MET A 1 2.00 34.61 4.11
N SER A 2 1.45 34.99 5.27
CA SER A 2 1.93 34.44 6.56
C SER A 2 1.51 32.98 6.72
N LEU A 3 2.27 32.20 7.51
CA LEU A 3 1.95 30.79 7.79
C LEU A 3 0.54 30.64 8.40
N GLN A 4 0.15 31.55 9.29
CA GLN A 4 -1.20 31.55 9.89
C GLN A 4 -2.30 31.76 8.84
N THR A 5 -2.07 32.66 7.87
CA THR A 5 -3.02 32.88 6.77
C THR A 5 -3.14 31.64 5.89
N ALA A 6 -2.00 31.04 5.54
CA ALA A 6 -1.95 29.82 4.73
C ALA A 6 -2.67 28.65 5.40
N LEU A 7 -2.48 28.50 6.73
CA LEU A 7 -3.11 27.46 7.53
C LEU A 7 -4.63 27.65 7.62
N HIS A 8 -5.09 28.88 7.84
CA HIS A 8 -6.52 29.18 7.89
C HIS A 8 -7.19 28.90 6.54
N GLU A 9 -6.55 29.32 5.44
CA GLU A 9 -7.05 29.05 4.09
C GLU A 9 -7.06 27.55 3.77
N ALA A 10 -5.99 26.82 4.11
CA ALA A 10 -5.90 25.37 3.94
C ALA A 10 -6.97 24.63 4.75
N THR A 11 -7.25 25.06 5.98
CA THR A 11 -8.32 24.50 6.81
C THR A 11 -9.67 24.68 6.15
N ARG A 12 -9.97 25.89 5.67
CA ARG A 12 -11.21 26.18 4.94
C ARG A 12 -11.34 25.33 3.67
N ARG A 13 -10.26 25.19 2.88
CA ARG A 13 -10.24 24.35 1.67
C ARG A 13 -10.44 22.87 2.00
N ALA A 14 -9.77 22.37 3.04
CA ALA A 14 -9.93 21.00 3.51
C ALA A 14 -11.36 20.71 3.99
N GLN A 15 -12.00 21.67 4.66
CA GLN A 15 -13.42 21.56 5.02
C GLN A 15 -14.32 21.52 3.78
N ALA A 16 -14.04 22.34 2.77
CA ALA A 16 -14.82 22.42 1.53
C ALA A 16 -14.62 21.22 0.57
N LEU A 17 -13.56 20.44 0.73
CA LEU A 17 -13.33 19.24 -0.08
C LEU A 17 -14.47 18.23 0.08
N ASP A 18 -15.14 17.90 -1.01
CA ASP A 18 -16.22 16.92 -1.03
C ASP A 18 -15.79 15.66 -1.77
N PHE A 19 -15.68 14.54 -1.03
CA PHE A 19 -15.35 13.23 -1.58
C PHE A 19 -16.55 12.29 -1.66
N SER A 20 -17.78 12.82 -1.65
CA SER A 20 -19.01 12.00 -1.63
C SER A 20 -19.07 11.02 -2.80
N ALA A 21 -18.76 11.46 -4.02
CA ALA A 21 -18.74 10.60 -5.21
C ALA A 21 -17.67 9.49 -5.13
N GLU A 22 -16.46 9.82 -4.64
CA GLU A 22 -15.39 8.83 -4.44
C GLU A 22 -15.74 7.84 -3.33
N ASN A 23 -16.39 8.30 -2.25
CA ASN A 23 -16.87 7.46 -1.16
C ASN A 23 -17.97 6.50 -1.62
N GLU A 24 -18.94 6.96 -2.41
CA GLU A 24 -19.97 6.12 -3.01
C GLU A 24 -19.36 5.07 -3.94
N ARG A 25 -18.39 5.48 -4.77
CA ARG A 25 -17.66 4.57 -5.65
C ARG A 25 -16.90 3.50 -4.85
N ILE A 26 -16.23 3.87 -3.77
CA ILE A 26 -15.51 2.92 -2.90
C ILE A 26 -16.49 2.00 -2.18
N ALA A 27 -17.61 2.51 -1.68
CA ALA A 27 -18.65 1.68 -1.06
C ALA A 27 -19.19 0.61 -2.04
N GLY A 28 -19.43 1.00 -3.30
CA GLY A 28 -19.82 0.05 -4.36
C GLY A 28 -18.74 -0.98 -4.67
N ILE A 29 -17.46 -0.59 -4.67
CA ILE A 29 -16.33 -1.52 -4.82
C ILE A 29 -16.24 -2.48 -3.64
N ASP A 30 -16.37 -1.97 -2.41
CA ASP A 30 -16.29 -2.77 -1.18
C ASP A 30 -17.44 -3.79 -1.12
N GLN A 31 -18.65 -3.42 -1.56
CA GLN A 31 -19.77 -4.35 -1.70
C GLN A 31 -19.46 -5.47 -2.70
N GLN A 32 -18.91 -5.14 -3.87
CA GLN A 32 -18.54 -6.14 -4.89
C GLN A 32 -17.40 -7.05 -4.40
N LEU A 33 -16.44 -6.52 -3.66
CA LEU A 33 -15.38 -7.31 -3.03
C LEU A 33 -15.97 -8.31 -2.04
N GLY A 34 -16.92 -7.89 -1.19
CA GLY A 34 -17.63 -8.79 -0.27
C GLY A 34 -18.35 -9.93 -0.99
N GLN A 35 -19.11 -9.63 -2.05
CA GLN A 35 -19.78 -10.64 -2.87
C GLN A 35 -18.80 -11.64 -3.51
N ILE A 36 -17.65 -11.16 -3.98
CA ILE A 36 -16.60 -12.02 -4.55
C ILE A 36 -15.97 -12.90 -3.47
N GLU A 37 -15.75 -12.37 -2.27
CA GLU A 37 -15.20 -13.15 -1.16
C GLU A 37 -16.15 -14.27 -0.72
N GLU A 38 -17.45 -13.98 -0.59
CA GLU A 38 -18.49 -14.99 -0.32
C GLU A 38 -18.54 -16.06 -1.43
N ALA A 39 -18.50 -15.64 -2.71
CA ALA A 39 -18.49 -16.57 -3.83
C ALA A 39 -17.22 -17.46 -3.85
N ILE A 40 -16.05 -16.90 -3.53
CA ILE A 40 -14.80 -17.66 -3.41
C ILE A 40 -14.90 -18.67 -2.27
N GLN A 41 -15.46 -18.30 -1.11
CA GLN A 41 -15.63 -19.21 0.02
C GLN A 41 -16.59 -20.35 -0.35
N GLY A 42 -17.74 -20.06 -0.95
CA GLY A 42 -18.70 -21.06 -1.40
C GLY A 42 -18.12 -22.01 -2.45
N ALA A 43 -17.42 -21.47 -3.46
CA ALA A 43 -16.76 -22.29 -4.49
C ALA A 43 -15.63 -23.17 -3.93
N ARG A 44 -14.89 -22.69 -2.90
CA ARG A 44 -13.87 -23.51 -2.21
C ARG A 44 -14.49 -24.64 -1.41
N ALA A 45 -15.55 -24.37 -0.65
CA ALA A 45 -16.28 -25.38 0.10
C ALA A 45 -16.81 -26.48 -0.86
N ARG A 46 -17.46 -26.06 -1.95
CA ARG A 46 -17.98 -26.99 -2.96
C ARG A 46 -16.87 -27.82 -3.62
N ARG A 47 -15.73 -27.20 -3.93
CA ARG A 47 -14.57 -27.92 -4.48
C ARG A 47 -14.02 -28.96 -3.50
N GLU A 48 -14.02 -28.67 -2.21
CA GLU A 48 -13.59 -29.61 -1.17
C GLU A 48 -14.56 -30.80 -1.07
N GLU A 49 -15.88 -30.56 -1.10
CA GLU A 49 -16.90 -31.62 -1.17
C GLU A 49 -16.70 -32.52 -2.40
N VAL A 50 -16.52 -31.93 -3.59
CA VAL A 50 -16.27 -32.69 -4.83
C VAL A 50 -14.99 -33.53 -4.71
N LEU A 51 -13.93 -33.00 -4.11
CA LEU A 51 -12.69 -33.76 -3.88
C LEU A 51 -12.88 -34.91 -2.88
N GLN A 52 -13.71 -34.73 -1.85
CA GLN A 52 -14.06 -35.81 -0.91
C GLN A 52 -14.85 -36.91 -1.62
N LEU A 53 -15.87 -36.56 -2.40
CA LEU A 53 -16.67 -37.51 -3.19
C LEU A 53 -15.80 -38.29 -4.19
N VAL A 54 -14.86 -37.63 -4.87
CA VAL A 54 -13.92 -38.30 -5.77
C VAL A 54 -12.98 -39.27 -5.01
N ARG A 55 -12.49 -38.90 -3.82
CA ARG A 55 -11.65 -39.78 -2.99
C ARG A 55 -12.42 -40.99 -2.45
N GLU A 56 -13.67 -40.81 -2.07
CA GLU A 56 -14.57 -41.88 -1.66
C GLU A 56 -14.82 -42.86 -2.81
N LEU A 57 -15.08 -42.35 -4.02
CA LEU A 57 -15.20 -43.16 -5.23
C LEU A 57 -13.90 -43.89 -5.61
N ASN A 58 -12.74 -43.34 -5.27
CA ASN A 58 -11.43 -43.96 -5.51
C ASN A 58 -11.00 -44.94 -4.39
N GLY A 59 -11.80 -45.13 -3.33
CA GLY A 59 -11.51 -46.08 -2.25
C GLY A 59 -10.29 -45.72 -1.38
N GLU A 60 -9.86 -44.45 -1.37
CA GLU A 60 -8.63 -44.00 -0.70
C GLU A 60 -8.81 -43.71 0.80
N SER A 61 -10.05 -43.61 1.29
CA SER A 61 -10.32 -43.12 2.65
C SER A 61 -10.14 -44.15 3.79
N ASN A 62 -9.93 -45.45 3.53
CA ASN A 62 -9.57 -46.40 4.61
C ASN A 62 -9.08 -47.78 4.11
N PRO A 63 -7.80 -48.18 4.25
CA PRO A 63 -7.37 -49.54 3.91
C PRO A 63 -7.99 -50.62 4.82
N ALA A 64 -8.51 -50.27 6.00
CA ALA A 64 -9.22 -51.18 6.90
C ALA A 64 -10.73 -51.34 6.57
N ARG A 65 -11.28 -50.54 5.65
CA ARG A 65 -12.64 -50.74 5.09
C ARG A 65 -12.62 -51.24 3.63
N ARG A 66 -11.46 -51.65 3.11
CA ARG A 66 -11.38 -52.36 1.82
C ARG A 66 -12.11 -53.71 1.80
N SER A 67 -12.57 -54.21 2.95
CA SER A 67 -13.24 -55.51 3.06
C SER A 67 -14.78 -55.43 3.14
N THR A 68 -15.39 -54.25 3.11
CA THR A 68 -16.86 -54.11 3.26
C THR A 68 -17.49 -53.09 2.30
N LEU A 69 -16.74 -52.62 1.30
CA LEU A 69 -17.27 -51.76 0.24
C LEU A 69 -17.04 -52.34 -1.17
N ASP A 70 -16.84 -53.65 -1.27
CA ASP A 70 -16.80 -54.40 -2.54
C ASP A 70 -18.06 -55.26 -2.75
N ILE A 71 -19.04 -55.21 -1.84
CA ILE A 71 -20.27 -56.00 -1.96
C ILE A 71 -21.45 -55.23 -1.36
N ASP A 72 -21.91 -54.19 -2.05
CA ASP A 72 -23.32 -53.76 -1.97
C ASP A 72 -23.81 -53.02 -3.23
N ASP A 73 -22.99 -52.97 -4.29
CA ASP A 73 -23.34 -52.31 -5.55
C ASP A 73 -24.05 -53.23 -6.56
N GLY A 74 -23.88 -54.55 -6.44
CA GLY A 74 -24.56 -55.53 -7.29
C GLY A 74 -26.00 -55.80 -6.87
N ASN A 75 -26.30 -55.76 -5.57
CA ASN A 75 -27.63 -56.07 -5.03
C ASN A 75 -28.63 -54.96 -5.30
N ALA A 76 -28.25 -53.68 -5.19
CA ALA A 76 -29.14 -52.56 -5.50
C ALA A 76 -29.49 -52.46 -7.00
N VAL A 77 -28.54 -52.78 -7.88
CA VAL A 77 -28.79 -52.88 -9.34
C VAL A 77 -29.64 -54.11 -9.66
N ALA A 78 -29.40 -55.24 -8.98
CA ALA A 78 -30.22 -56.45 -9.11
C ALA A 78 -31.66 -56.21 -8.62
N ASP A 79 -31.86 -55.50 -7.50
CA ASP A 79 -33.18 -55.17 -6.95
C ASP A 79 -33.95 -54.19 -7.85
N ALA A 80 -33.27 -53.20 -8.45
CA ALA A 80 -33.87 -52.28 -9.42
C ALA A 80 -34.25 -52.99 -10.73
N LEU A 81 -33.44 -53.94 -11.20
CA LEU A 81 -33.73 -54.80 -12.34
C LEU A 81 -34.89 -55.78 -12.04
N LEU A 82 -34.96 -56.32 -10.82
CA LEU A 82 -36.05 -57.16 -10.34
C LEU A 82 -37.37 -56.38 -10.18
N ALA A 83 -37.29 -55.08 -9.89
CA ALA A 83 -38.42 -54.15 -9.87
C ALA A 83 -38.86 -53.66 -11.26
N GLY A 84 -38.22 -54.12 -12.35
CA GLY A 84 -38.61 -53.83 -13.73
C GLY A 84 -38.10 -52.49 -14.28
N VAL A 85 -37.16 -51.84 -13.61
CA VAL A 85 -36.51 -50.61 -14.07
C VAL A 85 -35.51 -50.96 -15.18
N ALA A 86 -35.47 -50.15 -16.24
CA ALA A 86 -34.55 -50.39 -17.35
C ALA A 86 -33.08 -50.31 -16.86
N PRO A 87 -32.18 -51.18 -17.36
CA PRO A 87 -30.79 -51.25 -16.87
C PRO A 87 -30.02 -49.93 -16.94
N ALA A 88 -30.35 -49.07 -17.90
CA ALA A 88 -29.75 -47.75 -18.07
C ALA A 88 -30.15 -46.77 -16.96
N ASP A 89 -31.39 -46.84 -16.47
CA ASP A 89 -31.93 -45.95 -15.44
C ASP A 89 -31.51 -46.38 -14.03
N ALA A 90 -31.31 -47.68 -13.81
CA ALA A 90 -30.74 -48.22 -12.57
C ALA A 90 -29.26 -47.84 -12.37
N ALA A 91 -28.53 -47.55 -13.46
CA ALA A 91 -27.14 -47.09 -13.43
C ALA A 91 -27.01 -45.55 -13.30
N ALA A 92 -28.08 -44.79 -13.60
CA ALA A 92 -28.06 -43.34 -13.72
C ALA A 92 -28.16 -42.57 -12.38
N SER A 93 -28.38 -43.26 -11.24
CA SER A 93 -28.47 -42.62 -9.92
C SER A 93 -27.13 -42.48 -9.17
N LYS A 94 -26.00 -42.68 -9.86
CA LYS A 94 -24.66 -42.53 -9.28
C LYS A 94 -24.06 -41.19 -9.70
N PHE A 95 -23.34 -40.54 -8.79
CA PHE A 95 -22.48 -39.41 -9.11
C PHE A 95 -21.55 -39.81 -10.26
N ASP A 96 -21.83 -39.30 -11.48
CA ASP A 96 -20.96 -39.57 -12.62
C ASP A 96 -19.59 -38.93 -12.35
N ARG A 97 -18.55 -39.75 -12.29
CA ARG A 97 -17.18 -39.32 -12.07
C ARG A 97 -16.76 -38.26 -13.11
N GLY A 98 -17.19 -38.43 -14.36
CA GLY A 98 -16.93 -37.45 -15.42
C GLY A 98 -17.56 -36.10 -15.10
N ALA A 99 -18.78 -36.10 -14.56
CA ALA A 99 -19.46 -34.89 -14.11
C ALA A 99 -18.76 -34.23 -12.91
N LEU A 100 -18.27 -35.00 -11.92
CA LEU A 100 -17.53 -34.46 -10.77
C LEU A 100 -16.15 -33.89 -11.16
N GLU A 101 -15.43 -34.54 -12.06
CA GLU A 101 -14.15 -34.04 -12.58
C GLU A 101 -14.37 -32.75 -13.41
N HIS A 102 -15.43 -32.71 -14.22
CA HIS A 102 -15.83 -31.50 -14.95
C HIS A 102 -16.23 -30.35 -14.01
N GLU A 103 -17.01 -30.63 -12.97
CA GLU A 103 -17.39 -29.63 -11.96
C GLU A 103 -16.16 -29.08 -11.23
N ARG A 104 -15.19 -29.92 -10.85
CA ARG A 104 -13.93 -29.49 -10.22
C ARG A 104 -13.14 -28.53 -11.11
N ASP A 105 -13.05 -28.83 -12.39
CA ASP A 105 -12.29 -28.02 -13.35
C ASP A 105 -12.98 -26.68 -13.57
N ALA A 106 -14.32 -26.68 -13.73
CA ALA A 106 -15.14 -25.47 -13.80
C ALA A 106 -15.03 -24.60 -12.54
N LEU A 107 -15.03 -25.21 -11.34
CA LEU A 107 -14.82 -24.49 -10.07
C LEU A 107 -13.42 -23.89 -9.98
N SER A 108 -12.40 -24.59 -10.48
CA SER A 108 -11.02 -24.09 -10.48
C SER A 108 -10.85 -22.89 -11.41
N GLU A 109 -11.45 -22.94 -12.60
CA GLU A 109 -11.49 -21.83 -13.54
C GLU A 109 -12.27 -20.63 -12.96
N GLY A 110 -13.47 -20.88 -12.41
CA GLY A 110 -14.29 -19.86 -11.77
C GLY A 110 -13.58 -19.16 -10.61
N LEU A 111 -12.88 -19.91 -9.75
CA LEU A 111 -12.06 -19.35 -8.67
C LEU A 111 -10.92 -18.46 -9.18
N SER A 112 -10.26 -18.85 -10.28
CA SER A 112 -9.22 -18.04 -10.92
C SER A 112 -9.77 -16.73 -11.48
N ALA A 113 -10.94 -16.78 -12.13
CA ALA A 113 -11.63 -15.60 -12.66
C ALA A 113 -12.05 -14.64 -11.52
N LEU A 114 -12.61 -15.17 -10.43
CA LEU A 114 -12.97 -14.40 -9.23
C LEU A 114 -11.75 -13.74 -8.58
N ALA A 115 -10.63 -14.45 -8.46
CA ALA A 115 -9.39 -13.90 -7.92
C ALA A 115 -8.82 -12.75 -8.78
N THR A 116 -8.91 -12.89 -10.11
CA THR A 116 -8.51 -11.84 -11.05
C THR A 116 -9.39 -10.60 -10.89
N ARG A 117 -10.71 -10.79 -10.83
CA ARG A 117 -11.68 -9.70 -10.64
C ARG A 117 -11.50 -8.99 -9.29
N ARG A 118 -11.24 -9.74 -8.21
CA ARG A 118 -10.91 -9.19 -6.89
C ARG A 118 -9.68 -8.27 -6.97
N THR A 119 -8.62 -8.73 -7.62
CA THR A 119 -7.38 -7.96 -7.78
C THR A 119 -7.62 -6.67 -8.58
N ALA A 120 -8.43 -6.73 -9.64
CA ALA A 120 -8.79 -5.55 -10.44
C ALA A 120 -9.58 -4.52 -9.61
N LEU A 121 -10.57 -4.96 -8.83
CA LEU A 121 -11.34 -4.07 -7.94
C LEU A 121 -10.49 -3.46 -6.83
N GLN A 122 -9.56 -4.23 -6.24
CA GLN A 122 -8.61 -3.70 -5.26
C GLN A 122 -7.73 -2.60 -5.85
N ARG A 123 -7.26 -2.76 -7.10
CA ARG A 123 -6.51 -1.71 -7.80
C ARG A 123 -7.37 -0.47 -8.04
N GLN A 124 -8.60 -0.65 -8.52
CA GLN A 124 -9.54 0.46 -8.73
C GLN A 124 -9.84 1.24 -7.44
N ARG A 125 -9.97 0.54 -6.30
CA ARG A 125 -10.11 1.15 -4.98
C ARG A 125 -8.89 2.00 -4.64
N GLN A 126 -7.68 1.44 -4.79
CA GLN A 126 -6.43 2.16 -4.53
C GLN A 126 -6.26 3.37 -5.45
N ASP A 127 -6.61 3.27 -6.72
CA ASP A 127 -6.50 4.37 -7.67
C ASP A 127 -7.48 5.50 -7.34
N THR A 128 -8.69 5.16 -6.90
CA THR A 128 -9.68 6.15 -6.42
C THR A 128 -9.15 6.89 -5.19
N GLN A 129 -8.58 6.17 -4.23
CA GLN A 129 -7.97 6.75 -3.03
C GLN A 129 -6.74 7.61 -3.35
N ARG A 130 -5.88 7.18 -4.28
CA ARG A 130 -4.72 7.96 -4.74
C ARG A 130 -5.15 9.24 -5.45
N ALA A 131 -6.20 9.19 -6.27
CA ALA A 131 -6.74 10.37 -6.93
C ALA A 131 -7.30 11.38 -5.92
N ALA A 132 -8.06 10.90 -4.91
CA ALA A 132 -8.56 11.74 -3.82
C ALA A 132 -7.42 12.36 -3.00
N ALA A 133 -6.40 11.58 -2.66
CA ALA A 133 -5.23 12.06 -1.94
C ALA A 133 -4.44 13.12 -2.72
N ARG A 134 -4.26 12.94 -4.04
CA ARG A 134 -3.65 13.95 -4.90
C ARG A 134 -4.47 15.23 -4.91
N ARG A 135 -5.79 15.15 -5.07
CA ARG A 135 -6.67 16.33 -5.07
C ARG A 135 -6.59 17.09 -3.73
N ALA A 136 -6.56 16.38 -2.60
CA ALA A 136 -6.36 17.00 -1.30
C ALA A 136 -4.99 17.71 -1.21
N LEU A 137 -3.92 17.05 -1.68
CA LEU A 137 -2.57 17.63 -1.67
C LEU A 137 -2.46 18.88 -2.55
N GLU A 138 -3.12 18.91 -3.71
CA GLU A 138 -3.19 20.08 -4.58
C GLU A 138 -3.79 21.29 -3.84
N GLU A 139 -4.89 21.09 -3.10
CA GLU A 139 -5.51 22.15 -2.30
C GLU A 139 -4.63 22.63 -1.14
N LEU A 140 -3.79 21.74 -0.59
CA LEU A 140 -2.87 22.04 0.50
C LEU A 140 -1.52 22.60 0.03
N ARG A 141 -1.24 22.62 -1.27
CA ARG A 141 0.03 23.10 -1.83
C ARG A 141 0.46 24.49 -1.32
N PRO A 142 -0.44 25.49 -1.17
CA PRO A 142 -0.05 26.79 -0.63
C PRO A 142 0.49 26.72 0.81
N LEU A 143 -0.07 25.83 1.64
CA LEU A 143 0.41 25.61 3.01
C LEU A 143 1.76 24.90 3.01
N CYS A 144 1.95 23.89 2.15
CA CYS A 144 3.25 23.24 1.97
C CYS A 144 4.33 24.25 1.56
N GLN A 145 4.01 25.16 0.64
CA GLN A 145 4.92 26.22 0.22
C GLN A 145 5.23 27.18 1.37
N ALA A 146 4.24 27.58 2.16
CA ALA A 146 4.46 28.45 3.32
C ALA A 146 5.38 27.82 4.39
N TYR A 147 5.26 26.51 4.64
CA TYR A 147 6.20 25.79 5.51
C TYR A 147 7.59 25.70 4.90
N LEU A 148 7.70 25.49 3.58
CA LEU A 148 8.98 25.48 2.89
C LEU A 148 9.69 26.84 2.96
N ASP A 149 8.94 27.93 2.77
CA ASP A 149 9.48 29.29 2.86
C ASP A 149 9.96 29.59 4.28
N LYS A 150 9.18 29.22 5.31
CA LYS A 150 9.61 29.33 6.72
C LYS A 150 10.85 28.49 7.03
N ALA A 151 10.97 27.30 6.45
CA ALA A 151 12.17 26.47 6.60
C ALA A 151 13.41 27.14 5.98
N LYS A 152 13.25 27.78 4.82
CA LYS A 152 14.33 28.55 4.17
C LYS A 152 14.75 29.76 5.00
N GLU A 153 13.79 30.51 5.56
CA GLU A 153 14.09 31.62 6.47
C GLU A 153 14.90 31.15 7.68
N GLY A 154 14.50 30.04 8.31
CA GLY A 154 15.24 29.43 9.42
C GLY A 154 16.67 29.01 9.03
N ALA A 155 16.83 28.42 7.84
CA ALA A 155 18.15 28.07 7.31
C ALA A 155 19.04 29.30 7.11
N THR A 156 18.49 30.40 6.57
CA THR A 156 19.22 31.66 6.40
C THR A 156 19.66 32.24 7.75
N LEU A 157 18.78 32.25 8.76
CA LEU A 157 19.12 32.76 10.09
C LEU A 157 20.25 31.96 10.78
N ILE A 158 20.28 30.64 10.59
CA ILE A 158 21.37 29.79 11.08
C ILE A 158 22.69 30.20 10.43
N MET A 159 22.69 30.39 9.11
CA MET A 159 23.89 30.80 8.36
C MET A 159 24.37 32.20 8.75
N GLU A 160 23.45 33.15 8.94
CA GLU A 160 23.77 34.52 9.39
C GLU A 160 24.33 34.53 10.81
N SER A 161 23.77 33.73 11.72
CA SER A 161 24.25 33.60 13.09
C SER A 161 25.67 33.04 13.14
N PHE A 162 25.95 32.01 12.35
CA PHE A 162 27.30 31.45 12.23
C PHE A 162 28.29 32.47 11.64
N ALA A 163 27.89 33.22 10.61
CA ALA A 163 28.72 34.25 10.01
C ALA A 163 29.04 35.38 11.00
N ALA A 164 28.05 35.85 11.77
CA ALA A 164 28.20 36.87 12.78
C ALA A 164 29.16 36.42 13.91
N LEU A 165 28.96 35.22 14.46
CA LEU A 165 29.83 34.67 15.50
C LEU A 165 31.25 34.45 14.98
N SER A 166 31.41 33.95 13.75
CA SER A 166 32.73 33.82 13.12
C SER A 166 33.43 35.17 12.96
N ALA A 167 32.68 36.21 12.56
CA ALA A 167 33.22 37.56 12.41
C ALA A 167 33.66 38.15 13.75
N ILE A 168 32.84 37.98 14.81
CA ILE A 168 33.18 38.38 16.18
C ILE A 168 34.46 37.67 16.62
N GLY A 169 34.55 36.35 16.46
CA GLY A 169 35.72 35.59 16.88
C GLY A 169 37.01 35.99 16.17
N ARG A 170 36.92 36.30 14.87
CA ARG A 170 38.05 36.87 14.11
C ARG A 170 38.43 38.26 14.61
N ALA A 171 37.46 39.12 14.91
CA ALA A 171 37.71 40.48 15.38
C ALA A 171 38.33 40.52 16.79
N THR A 172 37.97 39.58 17.66
CA THR A 172 38.45 39.52 19.05
C THR A 172 39.63 38.56 19.24
N ASN A 173 40.05 37.84 18.18
CA ASN A 173 41.03 36.76 18.24
C ASN A 173 40.71 35.72 19.33
N SER A 174 39.42 35.41 19.50
CA SER A 174 38.92 34.48 20.50
C SER A 174 37.80 33.62 19.93
N ASN A 175 37.47 32.49 20.56
CA ASN A 175 36.35 31.65 20.15
C ASN A 175 35.07 32.08 20.90
N PRO A 176 34.08 32.72 20.24
CA PRO A 176 32.88 33.14 20.91
C PRO A 176 32.04 31.92 21.35
N PRO A 177 31.35 32.01 22.49
CA PRO A 177 30.44 30.96 22.94
C PRO A 177 29.39 30.65 21.86
N GLY A 178 29.12 29.36 21.61
CA GLY A 178 28.13 28.95 20.61
C GLY A 178 28.64 28.83 19.17
N LEU A 179 29.90 29.17 18.88
CA LEU A 179 30.44 29.10 17.50
C LEU A 179 30.48 27.66 16.97
N ASN A 180 30.86 26.69 17.80
CA ASN A 180 30.94 25.29 17.39
C ASN A 180 29.55 24.70 17.11
N GLU A 181 28.57 25.02 17.94
CA GLU A 181 27.18 24.60 17.80
C GLU A 181 26.54 25.18 16.53
N THR A 182 26.78 26.48 16.27
CA THR A 182 26.30 27.12 15.05
C THR A 182 27.03 26.64 13.80
N ALA A 183 28.31 26.26 13.90
CA ALA A 183 29.05 25.63 12.80
C ALA A 183 28.48 24.26 12.43
N HIS A 184 28.11 23.43 13.43
CA HIS A 184 27.45 22.15 13.18
C HIS A 184 26.06 22.34 12.53
N ALA A 185 25.28 23.30 13.01
CA ALA A 185 23.99 23.64 12.41
C ALA A 185 24.16 24.17 10.97
N ALA A 186 25.10 25.08 10.70
CA ALA A 186 25.37 25.57 9.35
C ALA A 186 25.83 24.46 8.40
N THR A 187 26.64 23.52 8.89
CA THR A 187 27.07 22.34 8.13
C THR A 187 25.86 21.45 7.77
N GLY A 188 24.97 21.21 8.72
CA GLY A 188 23.73 20.47 8.49
C GLY A 188 22.86 21.11 7.40
N VAL A 189 22.68 22.43 7.44
CA VAL A 189 21.91 23.17 6.42
C VAL A 189 22.56 23.09 5.03
N SER A 190 23.88 23.22 4.95
CA SER A 190 24.58 23.43 3.67
C SER A 190 24.99 22.16 2.91
N THR A 191 25.15 21.02 3.60
CA THR A 191 25.75 19.81 2.99
C THR A 191 24.74 18.70 2.65
N SER A 192 23.44 19.01 2.61
CA SER A 192 22.35 18.00 2.57
C SER A 192 22.35 17.06 3.79
N GLY A 193 23.11 17.41 4.83
CA GLY A 193 23.10 16.70 6.11
C GLY A 193 21.79 16.94 6.86
N SER A 194 21.49 16.08 7.83
CA SER A 194 20.38 16.34 8.74
C SER A 194 20.84 17.25 9.88
N LEU A 195 20.06 18.28 10.19
CA LEU A 195 20.27 19.10 11.39
C LEU A 195 20.07 18.32 12.69
N LEU A 196 19.32 17.21 12.62
CA LEU A 196 18.97 16.36 13.75
C LEU A 196 19.49 14.94 13.54
N ALA A 197 19.83 14.25 14.62
CA ALA A 197 20.23 12.86 14.55
C ALA A 197 19.11 11.97 13.96
N LEU A 198 19.50 10.98 13.15
CA LEU A 198 18.60 9.94 12.65
C LEU A 198 17.99 9.19 13.84
N GLY A 199 16.66 9.12 13.90
CA GLY A 199 15.92 8.51 15.01
C GLY A 199 15.24 9.51 15.95
N ASN A 200 15.53 10.81 15.83
CA ASN A 200 14.78 11.82 16.54
C ASN A 200 13.38 11.97 15.93
N SER A 201 12.37 11.88 16.79
CA SER A 201 10.97 12.11 16.46
C SER A 201 10.67 13.59 16.62
N MET A 202 10.13 14.22 15.59
CA MET A 202 9.71 15.62 15.65
C MET A 202 8.19 15.70 15.86
N PRO A 203 7.71 16.45 16.87
CA PRO A 203 6.28 16.67 17.02
C PRO A 203 5.75 17.43 15.81
N VAL A 204 4.60 16.98 15.30
CA VAL A 204 3.85 17.74 14.28
C VAL A 204 3.11 18.86 14.99
N PRO A 205 3.11 20.10 14.48
CA PRO A 205 2.36 21.19 15.09
C PRO A 205 0.87 20.82 15.25
N ASP A 206 0.29 21.10 16.42
CA ASP A 206 -1.11 20.72 16.76
C ASP A 206 -2.12 21.20 15.71
N GLU A 207 -1.87 22.35 15.12
CA GLU A 207 -2.68 22.96 14.06
C GLU A 207 -2.69 22.10 12.78
N VAL A 208 -1.56 21.51 12.43
CA VAL A 208 -1.42 20.59 11.29
C VAL A 208 -2.07 19.25 11.62
N VAL A 209 -1.98 18.80 12.88
CA VAL A 209 -2.70 17.60 13.35
C VAL A 209 -4.21 17.81 13.26
N ALA A 210 -4.71 18.97 13.65
CA ALA A 210 -6.12 19.33 13.53
C ALA A 210 -6.58 19.38 12.06
N LEU A 211 -5.77 19.95 11.17
CA LEU A 211 -6.02 19.92 9.73
C LEU A 211 -6.06 18.48 9.18
N ALA A 212 -5.11 17.64 9.58
CA ALA A 212 -5.08 16.24 9.19
C ALA A 212 -6.32 15.48 9.69
N ALA A 213 -6.85 15.82 10.87
CA ALA A 213 -8.09 15.24 11.40
C ALA A 213 -9.31 15.60 10.56
N ILE A 214 -9.39 16.81 10.02
CA ILE A 214 -10.45 17.21 9.08
C ILE A 214 -10.43 16.31 7.84
N LEU A 215 -9.24 16.07 7.29
CA LEU A 215 -9.08 15.22 6.11
C LEU A 215 -9.34 13.74 6.41
N ALA A 216 -8.89 13.23 7.56
CA ALA A 216 -9.19 11.87 8.01
C ALA A 216 -10.71 11.64 8.19
N GLY A 217 -11.45 12.68 8.55
CA GLY A 217 -12.92 12.66 8.64
C GLY A 217 -13.65 12.59 7.30
N LYS A 218 -12.97 12.61 6.15
CA LYS A 218 -13.59 12.62 4.81
C LYS A 218 -14.01 11.24 4.28
N GLY A 219 -13.86 10.18 5.07
CA GLY A 219 -14.34 8.84 4.74
C GLY A 219 -13.32 7.97 3.99
N ALA A 220 -13.79 6.86 3.43
CA ALA A 220 -12.94 5.80 2.85
C ALA A 220 -12.12 6.25 1.63
N ALA A 221 -12.52 7.33 0.96
CA ALA A 221 -11.78 7.96 -0.12
C ALA A 221 -10.43 8.54 0.33
N TYR A 222 -10.30 8.98 1.58
CA TYR A 222 -9.08 9.57 2.10
C TYR A 222 -8.57 8.81 3.33
N MET A 223 -7.67 7.85 3.12
CA MET A 223 -7.03 7.08 4.20
C MET A 223 -5.74 7.73 4.72
N GLY A 224 -5.77 9.05 4.97
CA GLY A 224 -4.64 9.72 5.62
C GLY A 224 -4.56 9.36 7.11
N GLY A 225 -3.37 9.03 7.60
CA GLY A 225 -3.13 8.84 9.03
C GLY A 225 -3.10 10.17 9.80
N LEU A 226 -3.12 10.08 11.13
CA LEU A 226 -2.93 11.21 12.05
C LEU A 226 -1.52 11.16 12.66
N PRO A 227 -0.47 11.60 11.94
CA PRO A 227 0.87 11.61 12.50
C PRO A 227 0.94 12.66 13.61
N LYS A 228 1.11 12.22 14.86
CA LYS A 228 1.46 13.10 15.98
C LYS A 228 2.94 13.48 15.98
N SER A 229 3.75 12.68 15.29
CA SER A 229 5.16 12.90 15.13
C SER A 229 5.67 12.28 13.82
N VAL A 230 6.78 12.82 13.31
CA VAL A 230 7.44 12.34 12.09
C VAL A 230 8.86 11.91 12.43
N GLN A 231 9.27 10.73 11.98
CA GLN A 231 10.66 10.29 12.08
C GLN A 231 11.42 10.67 10.81
N LEU A 232 12.60 11.26 10.95
CA LEU A 232 13.48 11.59 9.81
C LEU A 232 13.85 10.35 8.98
N ARG A 233 13.92 9.18 9.62
CA ARG A 233 14.24 7.90 8.97
C ARG A 233 13.20 7.50 7.92
N ASP A 234 11.95 7.89 8.11
CA ASP A 234 10.85 7.52 7.19
C ASP A 234 10.94 8.26 5.85
N HIS A 235 11.78 9.29 5.77
CA HIS A 235 11.91 10.18 4.60
C HIS A 235 13.33 10.25 4.05
N TYR A 236 14.26 9.48 4.62
CA TYR A 236 15.64 9.40 4.14
C TYR A 236 15.76 8.22 3.17
N GLU A 237 15.69 8.45 1.86
CA GLU A 237 16.16 7.48 0.88
C GLU A 237 17.68 7.62 0.70
N PRO A 238 18.52 6.67 1.15
CA PRO A 238 19.97 6.76 0.97
C PRO A 238 20.44 6.58 -0.49
N ALA A 239 19.55 6.42 -1.48
CA ALA A 239 19.90 5.89 -2.80
C ALA A 239 20.10 6.90 -3.94
N THR A 240 19.66 8.16 -3.84
CA THR A 240 19.71 9.12 -4.98
C THR A 240 20.89 10.11 -4.96
N LEU A 241 21.55 10.32 -3.82
CA LEU A 241 22.68 11.26 -3.72
C LEU A 241 24.02 10.69 -4.23
N ALA A 242 24.23 9.38 -4.17
CA ALA A 242 25.50 8.77 -4.59
C ALA A 242 25.67 8.69 -6.13
N VAL A 243 24.58 8.76 -6.90
CA VAL A 243 24.62 8.62 -8.36
C VAL A 243 24.72 9.97 -9.07
N ALA A 244 24.16 11.05 -8.51
CA ALA A 244 24.27 12.39 -9.08
C ALA A 244 25.70 12.96 -8.97
N MET A 245 26.43 12.69 -7.88
CA MET A 245 27.80 13.18 -7.71
C MET A 245 28.87 12.41 -8.48
N ARG A 246 28.58 11.20 -9.00
CA ARG A 246 29.53 10.43 -9.81
C ARG A 246 29.49 10.72 -11.30
N ARG A 247 28.50 11.48 -11.80
CA ARG A 247 28.38 11.80 -13.23
C ARG A 247 28.97 13.15 -13.64
N GLU A 248 29.35 14.03 -12.70
CA GLU A 248 29.97 15.33 -13.01
C GLU A 248 31.49 15.38 -12.83
N VAL A 249 32.13 14.27 -12.42
CA VAL A 249 33.60 14.18 -12.28
C VAL A 249 34.16 13.02 -13.08
N ALA A 250 33.79 12.93 -14.36
CA ALA A 250 34.60 12.20 -15.34
C ALA A 250 35.45 13.24 -16.10
N PRO A 251 36.74 13.41 -15.77
CA PRO A 251 37.61 14.25 -16.58
C PRO A 251 37.67 13.68 -18.00
N ALA A 252 37.42 14.52 -19.00
CA ALA A 252 37.56 14.17 -20.40
C ALA A 252 38.96 13.58 -20.66
N PRO A 253 39.09 12.52 -21.49
CA PRO A 253 40.39 11.96 -21.80
C PRO A 253 41.23 13.00 -22.53
N GLN A 254 42.32 13.45 -21.90
CA GLN A 254 43.31 14.29 -22.53
C GLN A 254 43.94 13.51 -23.70
N ARG A 255 43.64 13.91 -24.93
CA ARG A 255 44.37 13.48 -26.12
C ARG A 255 45.76 14.13 -26.07
N SER A 256 46.77 13.36 -25.71
CA SER A 256 48.17 13.74 -25.91
C SER A 256 48.45 13.82 -27.42
N VAL A 257 48.60 15.03 -27.95
CA VAL A 257 49.15 15.26 -29.28
C VAL A 257 50.67 15.14 -29.17
N PHE A 258 51.23 14.05 -29.68
CA PHE A 258 52.66 13.95 -29.95
C PHE A 258 52.95 14.75 -31.22
N TYR A 259 53.71 15.84 -31.11
CA TYR A 259 54.45 16.38 -32.24
C TYR A 259 55.85 15.76 -32.23
N ARG A 260 56.23 15.15 -33.35
CA ARG A 260 57.61 14.95 -33.79
C ARG A 260 57.91 16.01 -34.85
#